data_AF-A0A6G4X3F1-F1
#
_entry.id   AF-A0A6G4X3F1-F1
#
_cell.length_a   1.000
_cell.length_b   1.000
_cell.length_c   1.000
_cell.angle_alpha   90.00
_cell.angle_beta   90.00
_cell.angle_gamma   90.00
#
_symmetry.space_group_name_H-M   'P 1'
#
loop_
_entity.id
_entity.type
_entity.pdbx_description
1 polymer ?
#
loop_
_entity_poly.entity_id
_entity_poly.type
_entity_poly.pdbx_seq_one_letter_code
_entity_poly.pdbx_strand_id
1 'polypeptide(L)'
;MPSTQDDGGNEGDKSSVAQTKGGSGREESDSPSAPPSPSDSPSDSPSAGAGDGIPDRFLGTWTSHLPGKPNDTRRMVIQQAKPGETAMTLTADGSSYHCVFQAELASVTGDAVELKATEVTVGPETSCSAGQATTLVPAGDKLRRENADGTPPLTYTRVG
;
A
#
# COMPACT_ATOMS: atom_id res chain seq x y z
N MET A 1 -21.35 -69.80 1.83
CA MET A 1 -22.70 -69.24 1.65
C MET A 1 -22.59 -67.88 0.97
N PRO A 2 -23.57 -67.42 0.19
CA PRO A 2 -23.32 -66.42 -0.87
C PRO A 2 -24.01 -65.06 -0.68
N SER A 3 -23.68 -64.14 -1.60
CA SER A 3 -24.57 -63.17 -2.25
C SER A 3 -24.93 -61.79 -1.63
N THR A 4 -24.85 -60.80 -2.53
CA THR A 4 -25.76 -59.65 -2.70
C THR A 4 -25.47 -58.34 -1.93
N GLN A 5 -26.13 -57.27 -2.40
CA GLN A 5 -25.72 -55.87 -2.51
C GLN A 5 -26.94 -54.95 -2.24
N ASP A 6 -26.71 -53.63 -2.30
CA ASP A 6 -27.66 -52.53 -2.60
C ASP A 6 -28.37 -51.71 -1.51
N ASP A 7 -28.67 -50.46 -1.92
CA ASP A 7 -29.57 -49.41 -1.37
C ASP A 7 -29.34 -48.84 0.06
N GLY A 8 -29.79 -47.62 0.40
CA GLY A 8 -30.36 -46.54 -0.44
C GLY A 8 -31.33 -45.58 0.30
N GLY A 9 -31.04 -44.27 0.34
CA GLY A 9 -31.95 -43.20 0.82
C GLY A 9 -32.29 -43.19 2.33
N ASN A 10 -33.15 -42.31 2.88
CA ASN A 10 -33.56 -40.92 2.55
C ASN A 10 -34.36 -40.32 3.75
N GLU A 11 -34.72 -39.02 3.69
CA GLU A 11 -35.80 -38.35 4.47
C GLU A 11 -35.62 -38.17 6.01
N GLY A 12 -36.35 -37.26 6.67
CA GLY A 12 -37.28 -36.23 6.17
C GLY A 12 -38.16 -35.56 7.26
N ASP A 13 -38.57 -34.32 6.98
CA ASP A 13 -39.44 -33.36 7.71
C ASP A 13 -40.44 -33.87 8.79
N LYS A 14 -40.73 -33.02 9.80
CA LYS A 14 -42.09 -32.88 10.39
C LYS A 14 -42.49 -31.44 10.83
N SER A 15 -43.50 -30.91 10.14
CA SER A 15 -44.59 -30.02 10.61
C SER A 15 -44.31 -28.50 10.69
N SER A 16 -45.04 -27.58 10.03
CA SER A 16 -46.51 -27.31 9.88
C SER A 16 -47.13 -26.50 11.05
N VAL A 17 -47.96 -25.44 10.89
CA VAL A 17 -48.62 -24.79 9.72
C VAL A 17 -48.90 -23.27 9.95
N ALA A 18 -49.34 -22.55 8.89
CA ALA A 18 -49.60 -21.09 8.80
C ALA A 18 -51.08 -20.68 9.17
N GLN A 19 -51.59 -19.42 9.13
CA GLN A 19 -51.22 -18.16 8.45
C GLN A 19 -51.08 -16.92 9.39
N THR A 20 -51.80 -15.76 9.39
CA THR A 20 -53.11 -15.32 8.82
C THR A 20 -53.16 -13.76 8.68
N LYS A 21 -54.14 -13.16 7.97
CA LYS A 21 -54.28 -11.71 7.67
C LYS A 21 -55.07 -10.89 8.72
N GLY A 22 -54.80 -9.58 8.80
CA GLY A 22 -55.67 -8.53 9.39
C GLY A 22 -54.96 -7.16 9.50
N GLY A 23 -55.67 -6.03 9.52
CA GLY A 23 -55.00 -4.72 9.65
C GLY A 23 -55.92 -3.48 9.75
N SER A 24 -55.27 -2.31 9.91
CA SER A 24 -55.81 -0.96 10.10
C SER A 24 -56.37 -0.63 11.50
N GLY A 25 -55.72 0.35 12.16
CA GLY A 25 -56.04 0.94 13.46
C GLY A 25 -55.16 2.19 13.68
N ARG A 26 -55.59 3.16 14.48
CA ARG A 26 -55.03 4.53 14.57
C ARG A 26 -54.64 4.93 15.99
N GLU A 27 -53.70 5.89 16.10
CA GLU A 27 -53.61 7.07 17.02
C GLU A 27 -53.95 6.86 18.53
N GLU A 28 -53.33 7.48 19.55
CA GLU A 28 -52.03 8.17 19.81
C GLU A 28 -52.01 8.49 21.36
N SER A 29 -51.03 9.06 22.07
CA SER A 29 -49.69 9.66 21.83
C SER A 29 -48.82 9.56 23.12
N ASP A 30 -47.67 10.27 23.17
CA ASP A 30 -46.92 10.71 24.39
C ASP A 30 -46.22 9.67 25.31
N SER A 31 -45.06 9.94 25.95
CA SER A 31 -44.15 11.11 26.00
C SER A 31 -42.70 10.62 26.36
N PRO A 32 -41.63 11.45 26.56
CA PRO A 32 -40.35 11.15 25.87
C PRO A 32 -39.06 11.12 26.75
N SER A 33 -37.93 11.02 26.05
CA SER A 33 -36.60 11.56 26.40
C SER A 33 -35.72 10.86 27.45
N ALA A 34 -34.75 10.09 26.94
CA ALA A 34 -33.34 10.32 27.27
C ALA A 34 -32.47 9.93 26.06
N PRO A 35 -31.60 10.82 25.51
CA PRO A 35 -30.66 10.43 24.47
C PRO A 35 -29.50 9.65 25.07
N PRO A 36 -29.02 8.54 24.46
CA PRO A 36 -27.67 8.09 24.70
C PRO A 36 -26.73 9.15 24.13
N SER A 37 -25.79 9.67 24.93
CA SER A 37 -24.72 10.51 24.40
C SER A 37 -23.78 9.65 23.56
N PRO A 38 -23.65 9.85 22.24
CA PRO A 38 -22.43 9.47 21.57
C PRO A 38 -21.35 10.41 22.12
N SER A 39 -20.52 9.92 23.04
CA SER A 39 -19.22 10.55 23.32
C SER A 39 -18.26 10.22 22.18
N ASP A 40 -18.70 10.51 20.95
CA ASP A 40 -17.90 10.47 19.74
C ASP A 40 -16.99 11.68 19.81
N SER A 41 -15.92 11.53 20.58
CA SER A 41 -14.73 12.33 20.41
C SER A 41 -14.07 11.81 19.14
N PRO A 42 -14.11 12.55 18.00
CA PRO A 42 -13.10 12.36 16.99
C PRO A 42 -11.78 12.66 17.68
N SER A 43 -11.05 11.60 18.05
CA SER A 43 -9.65 11.70 18.36
C SER A 43 -9.01 12.18 17.07
N ASP A 44 -8.70 13.47 17.00
CA ASP A 44 -8.00 14.13 15.90
C ASP A 44 -6.53 13.69 15.90
N SER A 45 -6.35 12.37 15.76
CA SER A 45 -5.16 11.77 15.20
C SER A 45 -5.02 12.43 13.83
N PRO A 46 -3.95 13.20 13.59
CA PRO A 46 -3.73 13.79 12.28
C PRO A 46 -3.60 12.63 11.30
N SER A 47 -4.66 12.38 10.53
CA SER A 47 -4.55 11.58 9.32
C SER A 47 -3.58 12.36 8.46
N ALA A 48 -2.33 11.87 8.38
CA ALA A 48 -1.28 12.47 7.57
C ALA A 48 -1.86 12.62 6.17
N GLY A 49 -2.21 13.86 5.82
CA GLY A 49 -3.10 14.13 4.70
C GLY A 49 -2.46 13.54 3.46
N ALA A 50 -3.11 12.54 2.87
CA ALA A 50 -2.62 11.86 1.68
C ALA A 50 -2.55 12.89 0.55
N GLY A 51 -1.38 13.51 0.39
CA GLY A 51 -1.17 14.58 -0.56
C GLY A 51 -1.55 14.12 -1.96
N ASP A 52 -2.24 14.99 -2.70
CA ASP A 52 -2.84 14.68 -4.00
C ASP A 52 -1.84 14.17 -5.06
N GLY A 53 -0.54 14.32 -4.80
CA GLY A 53 0.57 13.69 -5.51
C GLY A 53 1.90 13.88 -4.78
N ILE A 54 2.99 13.59 -5.49
CA ILE A 54 4.36 13.80 -5.01
C ILE A 54 4.77 15.27 -5.23
N PRO A 55 5.37 15.98 -4.25
CA PRO A 55 5.76 17.38 -4.43
C PRO A 55 6.83 17.57 -5.52
N ASP A 56 6.70 18.60 -6.38
CA ASP A 56 7.52 18.77 -7.61
C ASP A 56 9.04 18.72 -7.40
N ARG A 57 9.51 19.17 -6.23
CA ARG A 57 10.91 19.09 -5.78
C ARG A 57 11.49 17.67 -5.73
N PHE A 58 10.67 16.63 -5.71
CA PHE A 58 11.07 15.22 -5.86
C PHE A 58 11.07 14.75 -7.33
N LEU A 59 10.22 15.30 -8.19
CA LEU A 59 10.02 14.80 -9.56
C LEU A 59 11.26 14.97 -10.44
N GLY A 60 11.45 14.05 -11.38
CA GLY A 60 12.53 14.08 -12.38
C GLY A 60 13.55 12.96 -12.19
N THR A 61 14.75 13.15 -12.75
CA THR A 61 15.84 12.17 -12.67
C THR A 61 16.85 12.55 -11.59
N TRP A 62 17.36 11.54 -10.89
CA TRP A 62 18.38 11.66 -9.84
C TRP A 62 19.46 10.60 -10.05
N THR A 63 20.71 10.91 -9.68
CA THR A 63 21.86 10.02 -9.83
C THR A 63 22.69 9.94 -8.55
N SER A 64 23.19 8.75 -8.24
CA SER A 64 24.16 8.49 -7.17
C SER A 64 25.14 7.38 -7.57
N HIS A 65 26.23 7.24 -6.82
CA HIS A 65 27.21 6.17 -6.95
C HIS A 65 27.30 5.44 -5.60
N LEU A 66 27.56 4.14 -5.60
CA LEU A 66 27.75 3.42 -4.34
C LEU A 66 29.08 3.81 -3.66
N PRO A 67 29.11 4.02 -2.33
CA PRO A 67 30.34 4.26 -1.59
C PRO A 67 31.38 3.14 -1.82
N GLY A 68 32.62 3.52 -2.14
CA GLY A 68 33.70 2.58 -2.48
C GLY A 68 33.57 1.89 -3.84
N LYS A 69 32.52 2.21 -4.62
CA LYS A 69 32.21 1.60 -5.92
C LYS A 69 31.82 2.68 -6.94
N PRO A 70 32.77 3.50 -7.41
CA PRO A 70 32.49 4.65 -8.29
C PRO A 70 31.95 4.26 -9.67
N ASN A 71 32.07 2.98 -10.07
CA ASN A 71 31.53 2.45 -11.33
C ASN A 71 30.10 1.86 -11.16
N ASP A 72 29.62 1.69 -9.92
CA ASP A 72 28.28 1.18 -9.62
C ASP A 72 27.33 2.37 -9.48
N THR A 73 26.53 2.65 -10.51
CA THR A 73 25.64 3.83 -10.57
C THR A 73 24.21 3.50 -10.15
N ARG A 74 23.48 4.51 -9.67
CA ARG A 74 22.07 4.40 -9.26
C ARG A 74 21.29 5.57 -9.86
N ARG A 75 20.57 5.31 -10.96
CA ARG A 75 19.71 6.30 -11.63
C ARG A 75 18.26 6.10 -11.21
N MET A 76 17.75 7.02 -10.41
CA MET A 76 16.36 7.04 -9.95
C MET A 76 15.55 8.02 -10.79
N VAL A 77 14.35 7.63 -11.21
CA VAL A 77 13.36 8.49 -11.85
C VAL A 77 12.12 8.51 -10.97
N ILE A 78 11.65 9.70 -10.62
CA ILE A 78 10.45 9.92 -9.83
C ILE A 78 9.43 10.66 -10.69
N GLN A 79 8.21 10.14 -10.75
CA GLN A 79 7.08 10.71 -11.49
C GLN A 79 5.92 11.04 -10.54
N GLN A 80 4.91 11.77 -11.04
CA GLN A 80 3.68 11.98 -10.27
C GLN A 80 2.92 10.65 -10.13
N ALA A 81 2.44 10.39 -8.92
CA ALA A 81 1.73 9.18 -8.54
C ALA A 81 0.92 9.44 -7.26
N LYS A 82 -0.17 8.69 -7.10
CA LYS A 82 -0.98 8.60 -5.87
C LYS A 82 -0.62 7.35 -5.06
N PRO A 83 -1.01 7.24 -3.78
CA PRO A 83 -0.81 6.03 -2.99
C PRO A 83 -1.31 4.76 -3.70
N GLY A 84 -0.41 3.78 -3.90
CA GLY A 84 -0.67 2.57 -4.69
C GLY A 84 -0.35 2.65 -6.18
N GLU A 85 0.06 3.80 -6.70
CA GLU A 85 0.55 3.95 -8.09
C GLU A 85 2.09 3.95 -8.12
N THR A 86 2.68 3.45 -9.22
CA THR A 86 4.14 3.40 -9.42
C THR A 86 4.75 4.80 -9.45
N ALA A 87 5.48 5.15 -8.40
CA ALA A 87 6.08 6.47 -8.20
C ALA A 87 7.55 6.56 -8.65
N MET A 88 8.28 5.47 -8.47
CA MET A 88 9.73 5.42 -8.67
C MET A 88 10.10 4.28 -9.63
N THR A 89 10.98 4.56 -10.59
CA THR A 89 11.82 3.57 -11.25
C THR A 89 13.28 3.79 -10.85
N LEU A 90 13.99 2.73 -10.47
CA LEU A 90 15.40 2.76 -10.09
C LEU A 90 16.20 1.82 -11.00
N THR A 91 17.08 2.36 -11.82
CA THR A 91 18.11 1.59 -12.51
C THR A 91 19.36 1.50 -11.63
N ALA A 92 19.89 0.29 -11.51
CA ALA A 92 21.13 -0.01 -10.82
C ALA A 92 22.08 -0.74 -11.77
N ASP A 93 23.13 -0.04 -12.19
CA ASP A 93 24.16 -0.54 -13.09
C ASP A 93 25.46 -0.82 -12.34
N GLY A 94 26.21 -1.79 -12.84
CA GLY A 94 27.61 -2.05 -12.48
C GLY A 94 28.29 -2.91 -13.54
N SER A 95 29.58 -3.23 -13.36
CA SER A 95 30.40 -3.89 -14.39
C SER A 95 29.92 -5.28 -14.84
N SER A 96 28.98 -5.90 -14.11
CA SER A 96 28.45 -7.24 -14.40
C SER A 96 26.95 -7.38 -14.11
N TYR A 97 26.23 -6.27 -13.89
CA TYR A 97 24.80 -6.30 -13.59
C TYR A 97 24.07 -5.06 -14.11
N HIS A 98 22.82 -5.27 -14.50
CA HIS A 98 21.84 -4.23 -14.79
C HIS A 98 20.53 -4.70 -14.17
N CYS A 99 20.06 -3.97 -13.16
CA CYS A 99 18.78 -4.22 -12.51
C CYS A 99 17.89 -2.98 -12.66
N VAL A 100 16.63 -3.17 -13.04
CA VAL A 100 15.60 -2.14 -12.94
C VAL A 100 14.59 -2.58 -11.89
N PHE A 101 14.30 -1.68 -10.96
CA PHE A 101 13.34 -1.85 -9.89
C PHE A 101 12.23 -0.80 -10.00
N GLN A 102 11.04 -1.13 -9.51
CA GLN A 102 9.94 -0.18 -9.37
C GLN A 102 9.37 -0.19 -7.96
N ALA A 103 8.81 0.95 -7.54
CA ALA A 103 8.10 1.06 -6.27
C ALA A 103 6.86 1.94 -6.40
N GLU A 104 5.79 1.51 -5.74
CA GLU A 104 4.59 2.31 -5.52
C GLU A 104 4.79 3.37 -4.42
N LEU A 105 4.04 4.46 -4.52
CA LEU A 105 3.86 5.39 -3.40
C LEU A 105 3.10 4.69 -2.27
N ALA A 106 3.60 4.80 -1.04
CA ALA A 106 2.85 4.44 0.17
C ALA A 106 2.09 5.66 0.70
N SER A 107 2.79 6.77 0.92
CA SER A 107 2.26 7.99 1.52
C SER A 107 3.18 9.19 1.25
N VAL A 108 2.62 10.41 1.41
CA VAL A 108 3.40 11.65 1.47
C VAL A 108 3.10 12.30 2.81
N THR A 109 4.11 12.41 3.66
CA THR A 109 3.96 12.84 5.05
C THR A 109 4.73 14.14 5.25
N GLY A 110 4.01 15.27 5.07
CA GLY A 110 4.59 16.61 5.10
C GLY A 110 5.61 16.80 3.99
N ASP A 111 6.90 16.78 4.35
CA ASP A 111 8.01 17.06 3.44
C ASP A 111 8.79 15.78 3.01
N ALA A 112 8.26 14.60 3.35
CA ALA A 112 8.84 13.29 3.04
C ALA A 112 7.89 12.44 2.16
N VAL A 113 8.48 11.63 1.27
CA VAL A 113 7.75 10.70 0.37
C VAL A 113 8.13 9.27 0.73
N GLU A 114 7.14 8.45 1.09
CA GLU A 114 7.33 7.08 1.56
C GLU A 114 7.02 6.10 0.42
N LEU A 115 7.98 5.23 0.08
CA LEU A 115 7.87 4.24 -0.98
C LEU A 115 7.78 2.83 -0.40
N LYS A 116 6.94 1.99 -1.02
CA LYS A 116 6.86 0.56 -0.70
C LYS A 116 8.17 -0.17 -1.04
N ALA A 117 8.27 -1.43 -0.63
CA ALA A 117 9.33 -2.33 -1.09
C ALA A 117 9.37 -2.38 -2.63
N THR A 118 10.55 -2.49 -3.21
CA THR A 118 10.75 -2.41 -4.66
C THR A 118 10.72 -3.81 -5.30
N GLU A 119 9.92 -4.02 -6.33
CA GLU A 119 9.99 -5.24 -7.16
C GLU A 119 11.10 -5.16 -8.22
N VAL A 120 11.50 -6.30 -8.78
CA VAL A 120 12.47 -6.38 -9.88
C VAL A 120 11.70 -6.46 -11.20
N THR A 121 11.86 -5.49 -12.09
CA THR A 121 11.20 -5.47 -13.40
C THR A 121 12.13 -5.83 -14.56
N VAL A 122 13.45 -5.65 -14.40
CA VAL A 122 14.48 -6.12 -15.34
C VAL A 122 15.71 -6.61 -14.57
N GLY A 123 16.27 -7.72 -15.02
CA GLY A 123 17.52 -8.30 -14.49
C GLY A 123 17.34 -9.75 -14.01
N PRO A 124 18.43 -10.51 -13.81
CA PRO A 124 18.34 -11.90 -13.36
C PRO A 124 18.09 -11.98 -11.84
N GLU A 125 17.16 -12.84 -11.42
CA GLU A 125 16.79 -13.07 -10.00
C GLU A 125 18.00 -13.48 -9.11
N THR A 126 19.03 -14.07 -9.71
CA THR A 126 20.27 -14.46 -9.03
C THR A 126 21.21 -13.30 -8.70
N SER A 127 20.95 -12.09 -9.18
CA SER A 127 21.78 -10.89 -8.96
C SER A 127 20.99 -9.62 -8.66
N CYS A 128 19.70 -9.59 -9.02
CA CYS A 128 18.76 -8.52 -8.71
C CYS A 128 17.73 -9.06 -7.71
N SER A 129 17.52 -8.37 -6.60
CA SER A 129 16.60 -8.78 -5.54
C SER A 129 15.75 -7.60 -5.08
N ALA A 130 14.54 -7.88 -4.59
CA ALA A 130 13.64 -6.86 -4.09
C ALA A 130 14.27 -6.00 -3.00
N GLY A 131 14.05 -4.69 -3.07
CA GLY A 131 14.52 -3.72 -2.08
C GLY A 131 13.48 -3.51 -0.99
N GLN A 132 13.92 -3.24 0.24
CA GLN A 132 13.03 -2.88 1.34
C GLN A 132 12.34 -1.52 1.10
N ALA A 133 11.30 -1.21 1.87
CA ALA A 133 10.65 0.10 1.85
C ALA A 133 11.66 1.23 2.16
N THR A 134 11.43 2.42 1.60
CA THR A 134 12.35 3.55 1.71
C THR A 134 11.62 4.88 1.82
N THR A 135 12.24 5.84 2.51
CA THR A 135 11.72 7.21 2.64
C THR A 135 12.64 8.17 1.90
N LEU A 136 12.07 9.03 1.07
CA LEU A 136 12.75 10.07 0.33
C LEU A 136 12.59 11.41 1.06
N VAL A 137 13.72 12.07 1.33
CA VAL A 137 13.80 13.31 2.11
C VAL A 137 14.60 14.37 1.33
N PRO A 138 14.12 15.62 1.23
CA PRO A 138 14.84 16.72 0.59
C PRO A 138 16.15 17.05 1.35
N ALA A 139 17.21 17.38 0.62
CA ALA A 139 18.51 17.75 1.17
C ALA A 139 19.13 18.91 0.35
N GLY A 140 18.42 20.03 0.27
CA GLY A 140 18.81 21.18 -0.56
C GLY A 140 18.60 20.88 -2.05
N ASP A 141 19.67 20.92 -2.84
CA ASP A 141 19.70 20.48 -4.25
C ASP A 141 19.68 18.94 -4.41
N LYS A 142 19.75 18.21 -3.29
CA LYS A 142 19.94 16.75 -3.25
C LYS A 142 18.70 16.04 -2.72
N LEU A 143 18.64 14.74 -3.02
CA LEU A 143 17.63 13.83 -2.50
C LEU A 143 18.31 12.76 -1.64
N ARG A 144 17.90 12.63 -0.39
CA ARG A 144 18.41 11.58 0.51
C ARG A 144 17.36 10.48 0.63
N ARG A 145 17.75 9.25 0.28
CA ARG A 145 16.93 8.05 0.53
C ARG A 145 17.38 7.37 1.81
N GLU A 146 16.45 7.25 2.75
CA GLU A 146 16.57 6.44 3.96
C GLU A 146 15.98 5.05 3.68
N ASN A 147 16.58 4.00 4.23
CA ASN A 147 16.17 2.61 4.00
C ASN A 147 15.60 2.05 5.32
N ALA A 148 14.43 1.38 5.27
CA ALA A 148 13.72 0.91 6.47
C ALA A 148 14.40 -0.25 7.22
N ASP A 149 15.43 -0.84 6.64
CA ASP A 149 16.29 -1.88 7.23
C ASP A 149 17.44 -1.30 8.09
N GLY A 150 17.60 0.03 8.13
CA GLY A 150 18.71 0.69 8.80
C GLY A 150 20.02 0.72 8.01
N THR A 151 20.04 0.23 6.76
CA THR A 151 21.19 0.38 5.86
C THR A 151 21.47 1.88 5.63
N PRO A 152 22.74 2.34 5.67
CA PRO A 152 23.08 3.76 5.56
C PRO A 152 22.40 4.48 4.39
N PRO A 153 21.95 5.73 4.58
CA PRO A 153 21.19 6.47 3.59
C PRO A 153 22.03 6.78 2.35
N LEU A 154 21.41 6.75 1.17
CA LEU A 154 22.07 7.10 -0.09
C LEU A 154 21.60 8.46 -0.58
N THR A 155 22.55 9.36 -0.84
CA THR A 155 22.29 10.71 -1.33
C THR A 155 22.46 10.77 -2.85
N TYR A 156 21.47 11.30 -3.54
CA TYR A 156 21.42 11.48 -4.99
C TYR A 156 21.48 12.98 -5.32
N THR A 157 22.08 13.31 -6.46
CA THR A 157 22.04 14.67 -7.06
C THR A 157 21.10 14.66 -8.26
N ARG A 158 20.36 15.75 -8.48
CA ARG A 158 19.42 15.89 -9.60
C ARG A 158 20.16 15.87 -10.94
N VAL A 159 19.58 15.19 -11.93
CA VAL A 159 19.94 15.32 -13.34
C VAL A 159 18.94 16.29 -13.98
N GLY A 160 19.43 17.17 -14.84
CA GLY A 160 18.62 18.20 -15.52
C GLY A 160 17.52 17.63 -16.41
#